data_AF-A0A6V7ICE4-F1
#
_entry.id   AF-A0A6V7ICE4-F1
#
_cell.length_a   1.000
_cell.length_b   1.000
_cell.length_c   1.000
_cell.angle_alpha   90.00
_cell.angle_beta   90.00
_cell.angle_gamma   90.00
#
_symmetry.space_group_name_H-M   'P 1'
#
loop_
_entity.id
_entity.type
_entity.pdbx_description
1 polymer ?
#
loop_
_entity_poly.entity_id
_entity_poly.type
_entity_poly.pdbx_seq_one_letter_code
_entity_poly.pdbx_strand_id
1 'polypeptide(L)' 'MIVSWAVVLFAILGTSFGLENGLARTPPMGWLAWERFRCNTDCKNDPDNCI' A
#
# COMPACT_ATOMS: atom_id res chain seq x y z
N MET A 1 -37.70 -3.38 10.75
CA MET A 1 -36.69 -3.84 11.73
C MET A 1 -35.46 -4.44 11.05
N ILE A 2 -35.59 -5.50 10.25
CA ILE A 2 -34.44 -6.16 9.56
C ILE A 2 -33.70 -5.22 8.59
N VAL A 3 -34.43 -4.44 7.79
CA VAL A 3 -33.85 -3.48 6.84
C VAL A 3 -32.98 -2.43 7.56
N SER A 4 -33.42 -1.95 8.72
CA SER A 4 -32.67 -0.96 9.51
C SER A 4 -31.34 -1.53 10.02
N TRP A 5 -31.34 -2.79 10.49
CA TRP A 5 -30.11 -3.47 10.91
C TRP A 5 -29.16 -3.74 9.75
N ALA A 6 -29.68 -4.09 8.58
CA ALA A 6 -28.86 -4.29 7.38
C ALA A 6 -28.17 -2.99 6.94
N VAL A 7 -28.86 -1.85 7.01
CA VAL A 7 -28.28 -0.53 6.71
C VAL A 7 -27.18 -0.16 7.70
N VAL A 8 -27.40 -0.37 9.00
CA VAL A 8 -26.40 -0.10 10.04
C VAL A 8 -25.16 -1.00 9.85
N LEU A 9 -25.36 -2.28 9.56
CA LEU A 9 -24.27 -3.22 9.30
C LEU A 9 -23.45 -2.79 8.08
N PHE A 10 -24.10 -2.41 6.98
CA PHE A 10 -23.43 -1.95 5.77
C PHE A 10 -22.64 -0.66 6.01
N ALA A 11 -23.18 0.28 6.80
CA ALA A 11 -22.49 1.50 7.17
C ALA A 11 -21.21 1.24 7.98
N ILE A 12 -21.25 0.30 8.93
CA ILE A 12 -20.08 -0.07 9.74
C ILE A 12 -19.04 -0.81 8.90
N LEU A 13 -19.47 -1.71 8.02
CA LEU A 13 -18.57 -2.47 7.14
C LEU A 13 -17.92 -1.62 6.05
N GLY A 14 -18.53 -0.48 5.68
CA GLY A 14 -18.01 0.44 4.66
C GLY A 14 -17.02 1.49 5.19
N THR A 15 -16.83 1.62 6.50
CA THR A 15 -15.93 2.63 7.06
C THR A 15 -14.48 2.14 7.10
N SER A 16 -13.55 2.97 6.64
CA SER A 16 -12.11 2.78 6.83
C SER A 16 -11.49 4.05 7.43
N PHE A 17 -10.43 3.88 8.23
CA PHE A 17 -9.68 4.98 8.80
C PHE A 17 -8.35 5.13 8.06
N GLY A 18 -8.07 6.36 7.60
CA GLY A 18 -6.77 6.73 7.05
C GLY A 18 -5.77 7.13 8.15
N LEU A 19 -4.47 7.15 7.79
CA LEU A 19 -3.42 7.65 8.66
C LEU A 19 -3.32 9.19 8.53
N GLU A 20 -3.71 9.93 9.57
CA GLU A 20 -3.70 11.41 9.58
C GLU A 20 -2.34 12.02 9.96
N ASN A 21 -1.28 11.66 9.23
CA ASN A 21 0.07 12.20 9.44
C ASN A 21 0.44 13.35 8.48
N GLY A 22 -0.51 13.83 7.69
CA GLY A 22 -0.29 14.91 6.72
C GLY A 22 0.40 14.50 5.41
N LEU A 23 0.81 13.24 5.27
CA LEU A 23 1.47 12.71 4.07
C LEU A 23 0.48 12.02 3.12
N ALA A 24 0.95 11.65 1.92
CA ALA A 24 0.19 10.89 0.91
C ALA A 24 -1.22 11.46 0.60
N ARG A 25 -1.40 12.78 0.70
CA ARG A 25 -2.64 13.48 0.35
C ARG A 25 -3.00 13.36 -1.15
N THR A 26 -2.00 13.07 -1.97
CA THR A 26 -2.13 12.58 -3.35
C THR A 26 -1.39 11.25 -3.47
N PRO A 27 -1.71 10.40 -4.47
CA PRO A 27 -0.95 9.17 -4.70
C PRO A 27 0.56 9.45 -4.78
N PRO A 28 1.40 8.69 -4.05
CA PRO A 28 2.84 8.88 -4.10
C PRO A 28 3.35 8.48 -5.50
N MET A 29 4.14 9.35 -6.11
CA MET A 29 4.82 9.09 -7.38
C MET A 29 6.32 8.99 -7.12
N GLY A 30 6.95 7.93 -7.63
CA GLY A 30 8.36 7.66 -7.38
C GLY A 30 8.83 6.38 -8.06
N TRP A 31 9.96 5.86 -7.58
CA TRP A 31 10.59 4.66 -8.11
C TRP A 31 10.79 3.64 -6.99
N LEU A 32 10.61 2.35 -7.29
CA LEU A 32 10.70 1.25 -6.34
C LEU A 32 11.52 0.09 -6.92
N ALA A 33 12.63 -0.24 -6.25
CA ALA A 33 13.63 -1.18 -6.78
C ALA A 33 13.13 -2.61 -6.97
N TRP A 34 12.22 -3.05 -6.11
CA TRP A 34 11.88 -4.47 -5.98
C TRP A 34 11.43 -5.13 -7.28
N GLU A 35 10.62 -4.45 -8.09
CA GLU A 35 10.04 -5.07 -9.29
C GLU A 35 11.12 -5.37 -10.35
N ARG A 36 12.15 -4.52 -10.45
CA ARG A 36 13.26 -4.65 -11.40
C ARG A 36 14.46 -5.41 -10.85
N PHE A 37 14.84 -5.17 -9.60
CA PHE A 37 16.11 -5.64 -9.02
C PHE A 37 15.95 -6.69 -7.93
N ARG A 38 14.73 -6.89 -7.41
CA ARG A 38 14.40 -7.91 -6.42
C ARG A 38 15.32 -7.82 -5.19
N CYS A 39 15.85 -8.96 -4.74
CA CYS A 39 16.80 -9.08 -3.63
C CYS A 39 18.19 -9.46 -4.16
N ASN A 40 18.65 -8.83 -5.25
CA ASN A 40 19.97 -9.12 -5.78
C ASN A 40 21.05 -8.53 -4.87
N THR A 41 21.73 -9.39 -4.11
CA THR A 41 22.84 -9.01 -3.22
C THR A 41 24.19 -9.48 -3.75
N ASP A 42 24.24 -10.11 -4.93
CA ASP A 42 25.48 -10.62 -5.53
C ASP A 42 26.22 -9.52 -6.30
N CYS A 43 26.70 -8.51 -5.57
CA CYS A 43 27.48 -7.42 -6.17
C CYS A 43 28.82 -7.88 -6.75
N LYS A 44 29.31 -9.09 -6.41
CA LYS A 44 30.58 -9.59 -6.95
C LYS A 44 30.41 -10.03 -8.40
N ASN A 45 29.32 -10.72 -8.72
CA ASN A 45 29.08 -11.23 -10.07
C ASN A 45 28.10 -10.35 -10.88
N ASP A 46 27.33 -9.49 -10.24
CA ASP A 46 26.37 -8.57 -10.89
C ASP A 46 26.41 -7.14 -10.26
N PRO A 47 27.53 -6.42 -10.43
CA PRO A 47 27.78 -5.15 -9.73
C PRO A 47 26.85 -4.00 -10.14
N ASP A 48 26.26 -4.06 -11.33
CA ASP A 48 25.41 -2.98 -11.87
C ASP A 48 23.93 -3.13 -11.51
N ASN A 49 23.51 -4.30 -11.00
CA ASN A 49 22.11 -4.59 -10.66
C ASN A 49 21.90 -5.02 -9.20
N CYS A 50 22.94 -5.06 -8.37
CA CYS A 50 22.77 -5.36 -6.95
C CYS A 50 22.19 -4.15 -6.18
N ILE A 51 21.44 -4.41 -5.10
CA ILE A 51 20.73 -3.42 -4.26
C ILE A 51 21.33 -3.35 -2.85
#